data_AF-A0A183TSF7-F1
#
_entry.id   AF-A0A183TSF7-F1
#
_cell.length_a   1.000
_cell.length_b   1.000
_cell.length_c   1.000
_cell.angle_alpha   90.00
_cell.angle_beta   90.00
_cell.angle_gamma   90.00
#
_symmetry.space_group_name_H-M   'P 1'
#
loop_
_entity.id
_entity.type
_entity.pdbx_description
1 polymer ?
#
loop_
_entity_poly.entity_id
_entity_poly.type
_entity_poly.pdbx_seq_one_letter_code
_entity_poly.pdbx_strand_id
1 'polypeptide(L)'
;MQEIPILVVLMYQLFKQQIHHDVSEFIPLIMEFINMKPLPEQRLDPAFRQDKFIDFLAAQVKTLSFLAYVIKIYQDLVEQHSTALVKGMMNLLVTCPPSVTNMRKEFFIAARHILGAQEIRPKFLSVLDDLMREDILIDQGYTVHDALRPLAYSTLADLTYHLRSELSLTKIARAIDLYGRNMFDDSLPFSIQQMSFKLLLNLVECVRQRAVASTATWAPDSASGGAVSASSKWSQRQISTATARRLLLQIMRLCVLKCQIIAEHLLPEIEAK
;
A
#
# COMPACT_ATOMS: atom_id res chain seq x y z
N MET A 1 24.16 1.05 15.10
CA MET A 1 23.24 0.83 13.96
C MET A 1 22.61 2.12 13.42
N GLN A 2 22.40 3.18 14.21
CA GLN A 2 21.87 4.48 13.72
C GLN A 2 22.82 5.24 12.77
N GLU A 3 24.11 4.92 12.76
CA GLU A 3 25.12 5.66 11.97
C GLU A 3 25.40 5.06 10.58
N ILE A 4 24.95 3.82 10.32
CA ILE A 4 25.20 3.10 9.06
C ILE A 4 24.65 3.87 7.84
N PRO A 5 23.44 4.47 7.89
CA PRO A 5 22.93 5.22 6.74
C PRO A 5 23.74 6.47 6.43
N ILE A 6 24.23 7.17 7.47
CA ILE A 6 25.08 8.36 7.31
C ILE A 6 26.42 7.93 6.74
N LEU A 7 27.00 6.82 7.22
CA LEU A 7 28.26 6.29 6.71
C LEU A 7 28.16 5.84 5.25
N VAL A 8 27.06 5.20 4.85
CA VAL A 8 26.82 4.79 3.45
C VAL A 8 26.68 6.02 2.55
N VAL A 9 25.94 7.05 2.99
CA VAL A 9 25.83 8.32 2.24
C VAL A 9 27.19 9.02 2.15
N LEU A 10 27.97 9.04 3.24
CA LEU A 10 29.31 9.64 3.28
C LEU A 10 30.30 8.87 2.39
N MET A 11 30.31 7.54 2.46
CA MET A 11 31.10 6.67 1.59
C MET A 11 30.71 6.88 0.13
N TYR A 12 29.42 6.98 -0.17
CA TYR A 12 28.95 7.27 -1.52
C TYR A 12 29.38 8.65 -1.99
N GLN A 13 29.38 9.67 -1.12
CA GLN A 13 29.87 11.01 -1.45
C GLN A 13 31.38 11.04 -1.70
N LEU A 14 32.15 10.20 -1.00
CA LEU A 14 33.61 10.16 -1.06
C LEU A 14 34.18 9.25 -2.18
N PHE A 15 33.50 8.15 -2.54
CA PHE A 15 34.02 7.12 -3.44
C PHE A 15 33.02 6.66 -4.52
N LYS A 16 32.25 7.61 -5.09
CA LYS A 16 31.15 7.35 -6.04
C LYS A 16 31.42 6.27 -7.10
N GLN A 17 32.59 6.26 -7.74
CA GLN A 17 32.82 5.36 -8.88
C GLN A 17 33.10 3.90 -8.49
N GLN A 18 33.82 3.64 -7.39
CA GLN A 18 34.14 2.28 -6.95
C GLN A 18 32.93 1.61 -6.26
N ILE A 19 32.24 2.35 -5.40
CA ILE A 19 31.09 1.82 -4.64
C ILE A 19 29.88 1.59 -5.56
N HIS A 20 29.76 2.35 -6.65
CA HIS A 20 28.64 2.17 -7.57
C HIS A 20 28.60 0.78 -8.20
N HIS A 21 29.76 0.23 -8.55
CA HIS A 21 29.85 -1.11 -9.14
C HIS A 21 29.49 -2.18 -8.12
N ASP A 22 30.12 -2.16 -6.94
CA ASP A 22 29.89 -3.15 -5.90
C ASP A 22 28.42 -3.17 -5.44
N VAL A 23 27.83 -2.00 -5.17
CA VAL A 23 26.42 -1.90 -4.73
C VAL A 23 25.46 -2.37 -5.84
N SER A 24 25.80 -2.13 -7.11
CA SER A 24 25.01 -2.63 -8.24
C SER A 24 24.95 -4.17 -8.25
N GLU A 25 26.05 -4.85 -7.95
CA GLU A 25 26.06 -6.32 -7.84
C GLU A 25 25.30 -6.84 -6.62
N PHE A 26 25.22 -6.04 -5.55
CA PHE A 26 24.43 -6.41 -4.37
C PHE A 26 22.91 -6.33 -4.57
N ILE A 27 22.40 -5.49 -5.50
CA ILE A 27 20.93 -5.33 -5.65
C ILE A 27 20.23 -6.66 -5.99
N PRO A 28 20.65 -7.44 -7.00
CA PRO A 28 20.06 -8.76 -7.27
C PRO A 28 20.12 -9.71 -6.07
N LEU A 29 21.23 -9.72 -5.32
CA LEU A 29 21.41 -10.55 -4.13
C LEU A 29 20.45 -10.13 -3.00
N ILE A 30 20.21 -8.83 -2.83
CA ILE A 30 19.19 -8.32 -1.90
C ILE A 30 17.82 -8.86 -2.28
N MET A 31 17.47 -8.85 -3.58
CA MET A 31 16.18 -9.32 -4.07
C MET A 31 15.99 -10.82 -3.85
N GLU A 32 17.05 -11.61 -4.02
CA GLU A 32 17.04 -13.03 -3.68
C GLU A 32 16.87 -13.23 -2.17
N PHE A 33 17.69 -12.54 -1.36
CA PHE A 33 17.69 -12.66 0.09
C PHE A 33 16.34 -12.33 0.71
N ILE A 34 15.67 -11.25 0.31
CA ILE A 34 14.33 -10.89 0.85
C ILE A 34 13.23 -11.89 0.46
N ASN A 35 13.45 -12.70 -0.58
CA ASN A 35 12.51 -13.72 -1.04
C ASN A 35 12.81 -15.11 -0.45
N MET A 36 13.96 -15.29 0.20
CA MET A 36 14.30 -16.52 0.88
C MET A 36 13.31 -16.79 2.02
N LYS A 37 12.76 -18.00 2.03
CA LYS A 37 11.89 -18.49 3.09
C LYS A 37 12.18 -19.96 3.33
N PRO A 38 12.08 -20.45 4.58
CA PRO A 38 12.16 -21.87 4.85
C PRO A 38 11.02 -22.59 4.12
N LEU A 39 11.31 -23.78 3.59
CA LEU A 39 10.29 -24.63 3.00
C LEU A 39 9.25 -25.01 4.07
N PRO A 40 7.99 -25.26 3.70
CA PRO A 40 6.94 -25.67 4.65
C PRO A 40 7.35 -26.90 5.47
N GLU A 41 8.04 -27.85 4.86
CA GLU A 41 8.57 -29.06 5.51
C GLU A 41 9.62 -28.74 6.57
N GLN A 42 10.50 -27.78 6.30
CA GLN A 42 11.56 -27.36 7.23
C GLN A 42 11.01 -26.62 8.45
N ARG A 43 9.79 -26.08 8.39
CA ARG A 43 9.12 -25.48 9.56
C ARG A 43 8.54 -26.52 10.51
N LEU A 44 8.32 -27.75 10.03
CA LEU A 44 7.81 -28.87 10.82
C LEU A 44 8.94 -29.69 11.46
N ASP A 45 10.18 -29.46 11.03
CA ASP A 45 11.35 -30.13 11.58
C ASP A 45 11.52 -29.73 13.06
N PRO A 46 11.67 -30.68 14.00
CA PRO A 46 11.99 -30.38 15.39
C PRO A 46 13.30 -29.59 15.58
N ALA A 47 14.21 -29.59 14.60
CA ALA A 47 15.40 -28.74 14.58
C ALA A 47 15.11 -27.27 14.21
N PHE A 48 13.87 -26.93 13.82
CA PHE A 48 13.49 -25.56 13.47
C PHE A 48 13.53 -24.64 14.69
N ARG A 49 14.51 -23.75 14.68
CA ARG A 49 14.74 -22.76 15.73
C ARG A 49 14.00 -21.46 15.40
N GLN A 50 12.82 -21.27 16.02
CA GLN A 50 11.98 -20.10 15.79
C GLN A 50 12.69 -18.78 16.11
N ASP A 51 13.55 -18.77 17.14
CA ASP A 51 14.42 -17.64 17.51
C ASP A 51 15.34 -17.23 16.34
N LYS A 52 16.02 -18.21 15.74
CA LYS A 52 16.90 -17.96 14.58
C LYS A 52 16.14 -17.53 13.35
N PHE A 53 14.94 -18.03 13.16
CA PHE A 53 14.08 -17.58 12.07
C PHE A 53 13.63 -16.13 12.24
N ILE A 54 13.31 -15.71 13.47
CA ILE A 54 13.00 -14.31 13.77
C ILE A 54 14.22 -13.41 13.51
N ASP A 55 15.42 -13.83 13.92
CA ASP A 55 16.67 -13.10 13.62
C ASP A 55 16.89 -12.97 12.10
N PHE A 56 16.58 -14.03 11.34
CA PHE A 56 16.66 -14.03 9.88
C PHE A 56 15.66 -13.03 9.25
N LEU A 57 14.40 -13.03 9.69
CA LEU A 57 13.41 -12.04 9.24
C LEU A 57 13.83 -10.62 9.60
N ALA A 58 14.40 -10.41 10.80
CA ALA A 58 14.93 -9.12 11.22
C ALA A 58 16.03 -8.63 10.27
N ALA A 59 16.95 -9.53 9.87
CA ALA A 59 17.98 -9.22 8.89
C ALA A 59 17.38 -8.84 7.52
N GLN A 60 16.35 -9.55 7.03
CA GLN A 60 15.66 -9.20 5.78
C GLN A 60 15.01 -7.81 5.84
N VAL A 61 14.38 -7.44 6.96
CA VAL A 61 13.80 -6.10 7.16
C VAL A 61 14.88 -5.02 7.24
N LYS A 62 16.03 -5.30 7.87
CA LYS A 62 17.20 -4.39 7.84
C LYS A 62 17.76 -4.23 6.44
N THR A 63 17.80 -5.29 5.64
CA THR A 63 18.22 -5.22 4.23
C THR A 63 17.26 -4.35 3.41
N LEU A 64 15.95 -4.43 3.64
CA LEU A 64 14.99 -3.50 3.02
C LEU A 64 15.26 -2.04 3.42
N SER A 65 15.65 -1.80 4.68
CA SER A 65 16.01 -0.45 5.14
C SER A 65 17.23 0.07 4.39
N PHE A 66 18.25 -0.76 4.16
CA PHE A 66 19.40 -0.41 3.32
C PHE A 66 18.98 -0.12 1.88
N LEU A 67 18.17 -1.00 1.27
CA LEU A 67 17.64 -0.82 -0.09
C LEU A 67 16.90 0.52 -0.22
N ALA A 68 16.12 0.90 0.79
CA ALA A 68 15.38 2.15 0.82
C ALA A 68 16.28 3.41 0.76
N TYR A 69 17.52 3.33 1.26
CA TYR A 69 18.48 4.43 1.14
C TYR A 69 19.07 4.55 -0.26
N VAL A 70 19.36 3.42 -0.90
CA VAL A 70 20.03 3.40 -2.21
C VAL A 70 19.06 3.45 -3.40
N ILE A 71 17.77 3.19 -3.19
CA ILE A 71 16.76 3.06 -4.26
C ILE A 71 16.68 4.29 -5.17
N LYS A 72 16.88 5.50 -4.63
CA LYS A 72 16.86 6.75 -5.41
C LYS A 72 18.04 6.89 -6.35
N ILE A 73 19.14 6.18 -6.08
CA ILE A 73 20.39 6.25 -6.84
C ILE A 73 20.38 5.17 -7.94
N TYR A 74 19.87 3.97 -7.64
CA TYR A 74 19.87 2.82 -8.55
C TYR A 74 18.47 2.49 -9.08
N GLN A 75 17.72 3.52 -9.49
CA GLN A 75 16.31 3.37 -9.87
C GLN A 75 16.10 2.33 -10.96
N ASP A 76 16.86 2.43 -12.06
CA ASP A 76 16.75 1.53 -13.22
C ASP A 76 16.98 0.06 -12.85
N LEU A 77 18.00 -0.21 -12.03
CA LEU A 77 18.34 -1.57 -11.63
C LEU A 77 17.31 -2.16 -10.66
N VAL A 78 16.82 -1.35 -9.70
CA VAL A 78 15.76 -1.80 -8.80
C VAL A 78 14.45 -2.02 -9.55
N GLU A 79 14.16 -1.20 -10.56
CA GLU A 79 12.98 -1.37 -11.41
C GLU A 79 12.99 -2.70 -12.17
N GLN A 80 14.15 -3.11 -12.70
CA GLN A 80 14.32 -4.42 -13.36
C GLN A 80 13.95 -5.60 -12.44
N HIS A 81 14.20 -5.47 -11.14
CA HIS A 81 13.86 -6.49 -10.14
C HIS A 81 12.61 -6.16 -9.32
N SER A 82 11.81 -5.18 -9.73
CA SER A 82 10.67 -4.67 -8.96
C SER A 82 9.61 -5.74 -8.63
N THR A 83 9.39 -6.72 -9.50
CA THR A 83 8.49 -7.85 -9.23
C THR A 83 8.98 -8.70 -8.06
N ALA A 84 10.29 -8.96 -7.97
CA ALA A 84 10.89 -9.68 -6.86
C ALA A 84 10.84 -8.85 -5.57
N LEU A 85 11.03 -7.53 -5.68
CA LEU A 85 10.89 -6.60 -4.55
C LEU A 85 9.49 -6.64 -3.93
N VAL A 86 8.45 -6.46 -4.75
CA VAL A 86 7.05 -6.48 -4.31
C VAL A 86 6.71 -7.81 -3.65
N LYS A 87 7.10 -8.93 -4.28
CA LYS A 87 6.90 -10.28 -3.73
C LYS A 87 7.59 -10.47 -2.39
N GLY A 88 8.86 -10.04 -2.27
CA GLY A 88 9.63 -10.11 -1.02
C GLY A 88 8.99 -9.29 0.09
N MET A 89 8.59 -8.05 -0.21
CA MET A 89 7.91 -7.18 0.75
C MET A 89 6.57 -7.77 1.24
N MET A 90 5.77 -8.34 0.34
CA MET A 90 4.52 -9.01 0.73
C MET A 90 4.78 -10.26 1.59
N ASN A 91 5.77 -11.08 1.22
CA ASN A 91 6.15 -12.24 2.02
C ASN A 91 6.59 -11.84 3.42
N LEU A 92 7.40 -10.79 3.55
CA LEU A 92 7.87 -10.28 4.83
C LEU A 92 6.71 -9.73 5.67
N LEU A 93 5.78 -8.98 5.07
CA LEU A 93 4.60 -8.47 5.77
C LEU A 93 3.75 -9.61 6.35
N VAL A 94 3.47 -10.64 5.55
CA VAL A 94 2.64 -11.79 5.96
C VAL A 94 3.36 -12.71 6.94
N THR A 95 4.68 -12.86 6.81
CA THR A 95 5.46 -13.79 7.65
C THR A 95 5.92 -13.16 8.97
N CYS A 96 5.91 -11.83 9.08
CA CYS A 96 6.36 -11.12 10.28
C CYS A 96 5.44 -11.43 11.47
N PRO A 97 5.96 -12.12 12.51
CA PRO A 97 5.15 -12.53 13.64
C PRO A 97 4.61 -11.31 14.41
N PRO A 98 3.33 -11.33 14.84
CA PRO A 98 2.71 -10.19 15.52
C PRO A 98 3.36 -9.87 16.88
N SER A 99 4.08 -10.83 17.46
CA SER A 99 4.83 -10.66 18.71
C SER A 99 6.04 -9.73 18.61
N VAL A 100 6.57 -9.46 17.40
CA VAL A 100 7.80 -8.66 17.21
C VAL A 100 7.47 -7.30 16.61
N THR A 101 6.80 -6.47 17.40
CA THR A 101 6.29 -5.13 17.02
C THR A 101 7.32 -4.23 16.34
N ASN A 102 8.54 -4.20 16.88
CA ASN A 102 9.60 -3.33 16.38
C ASN A 102 10.00 -3.68 14.94
N MET A 103 10.01 -4.98 14.60
CA MET A 103 10.32 -5.42 13.23
C MET A 103 9.27 -4.94 12.23
N ARG A 104 7.99 -5.05 12.58
CA ARG A 104 6.90 -4.57 11.71
C ARG A 104 6.91 -3.04 11.57
N LYS A 105 7.25 -2.31 12.64
CA LYS A 105 7.49 -0.85 12.57
C LYS A 105 8.60 -0.51 11.60
N GLU A 106 9.76 -1.15 11.72
CA GLU A 106 10.90 -0.93 10.82
C GLU A 106 10.57 -1.30 9.36
N PHE A 107 9.82 -2.38 9.16
CA PHE A 107 9.31 -2.74 7.83
C PHE A 107 8.48 -1.61 7.23
N PHE A 108 7.50 -1.05 7.97
CA PHE A 108 6.67 0.03 7.43
C PHE A 108 7.45 1.32 7.17
N ILE A 109 8.47 1.62 7.96
CA ILE A 109 9.38 2.74 7.72
C ILE A 109 10.14 2.51 6.40
N ALA A 110 10.75 1.35 6.21
CA ALA A 110 11.46 0.99 4.98
C ALA A 110 10.51 0.99 3.77
N ALA A 111 9.32 0.40 3.92
CA ALA A 111 8.29 0.37 2.88
C ALA A 111 7.87 1.78 2.45
N ARG A 112 7.68 2.70 3.40
CA ARG A 112 7.35 4.10 3.08
C ARG A 112 8.42 4.75 2.20
N HIS A 113 9.69 4.52 2.51
CA HIS A 113 10.79 5.06 1.72
C HIS A 113 10.90 4.41 0.33
N ILE A 114 10.73 3.09 0.23
CA ILE A 114 10.71 2.35 -1.05
C ILE A 114 9.57 2.84 -1.93
N LEU A 115 8.36 2.94 -1.38
CA LEU A 115 7.18 3.48 -2.08
C LEU A 115 7.33 4.97 -2.43
N GLY A 116 8.32 5.66 -1.86
CA GLY A 116 8.73 6.99 -2.28
C GLY A 116 9.25 7.02 -3.72
N ALA A 117 9.86 5.94 -4.23
CA ALA A 117 10.32 5.84 -5.61
C ALA A 117 9.14 5.62 -6.57
N GLN A 118 8.93 6.55 -7.51
CA GLN A 118 7.74 6.57 -8.37
C GLN A 118 7.63 5.34 -9.28
N GLU A 119 8.74 4.90 -9.88
CA GLU A 119 8.78 3.77 -10.83
C GLU A 119 8.34 2.43 -10.23
N ILE A 120 8.49 2.26 -8.91
CA ILE A 120 8.13 1.02 -8.23
C ILE A 120 6.62 0.97 -7.90
N ARG A 121 5.98 2.13 -7.69
CA ARG A 121 4.58 2.19 -7.22
C ARG A 121 3.61 1.40 -8.10
N PRO A 122 3.63 1.51 -9.45
CA PRO A 122 2.67 0.80 -10.30
C PRO A 122 2.71 -0.73 -10.12
N LYS A 123 3.86 -1.30 -9.77
CA LYS A 123 4.03 -2.74 -9.57
C LYS A 123 3.23 -3.26 -8.37
N PHE A 124 2.95 -2.40 -7.38
CA PHE A 124 2.12 -2.72 -6.22
C PHE A 124 0.61 -2.84 -6.55
N LEU A 125 0.15 -2.44 -7.73
CA LEU A 125 -1.27 -2.58 -8.11
C LEU A 125 -1.78 -4.02 -8.04
N SER A 126 -0.89 -4.98 -8.33
CA SER A 126 -1.21 -6.42 -8.29
C SER A 126 -1.51 -6.93 -6.89
N VAL A 127 -0.84 -6.36 -5.87
CA VAL A 127 -0.94 -6.77 -4.46
C VAL A 127 -1.75 -5.79 -3.60
N LEU A 128 -2.20 -4.68 -4.18
CA LEU A 128 -2.93 -3.63 -3.46
C LEU A 128 -4.21 -4.16 -2.78
N ASP A 129 -4.89 -5.13 -3.40
CA ASP A 129 -6.08 -5.74 -2.83
C ASP A 129 -5.80 -6.49 -1.53
N ASP A 130 -4.61 -7.09 -1.40
CA ASP A 130 -4.16 -7.74 -0.18
C ASP A 130 -3.70 -6.73 0.87
N LEU A 131 -3.02 -5.66 0.44
CA LEU A 131 -2.60 -4.57 1.33
C LEU A 131 -3.78 -3.79 1.94
N MET A 132 -4.91 -3.71 1.23
CA MET A 132 -6.16 -3.12 1.74
C MET A 132 -6.90 -4.01 2.73
N ARG A 133 -6.43 -5.24 2.97
CA ARG A 133 -7.02 -6.09 4.01
C ARG A 133 -6.31 -5.89 5.34
N GLU A 134 -7.12 -5.57 6.36
CA GLU A 134 -6.65 -5.27 7.70
C GLU A 134 -5.98 -6.47 8.40
N ASP A 135 -6.45 -7.68 8.09
CA ASP A 135 -5.87 -8.95 8.55
C ASP A 135 -4.40 -9.11 8.17
N ILE A 136 -4.03 -8.76 6.94
CA ILE A 136 -2.64 -8.80 6.47
C ILE A 136 -1.86 -7.59 7.00
N LEU A 137 -2.43 -6.40 6.90
CA LEU A 137 -1.70 -5.17 7.12
C LEU A 137 -1.20 -5.06 8.58
N ILE A 138 -2.06 -5.37 9.55
CA ILE A 138 -1.79 -5.09 10.97
C ILE A 138 -1.78 -6.37 11.82
N ASP A 139 -2.50 -7.40 11.37
CA ASP A 139 -2.65 -8.69 12.06
C ASP A 139 -3.37 -8.56 13.43
N GLN A 140 -3.83 -9.67 14.01
CA GLN A 140 -4.77 -9.73 15.15
C GLN A 140 -4.14 -9.40 16.52
N GLY A 141 -2.95 -8.80 16.58
CA GLY A 141 -2.20 -8.55 17.81
C GLY A 141 -2.67 -7.29 18.57
N TYR A 142 -3.52 -7.44 19.59
CA TYR A 142 -4.15 -6.34 20.34
C TYR A 142 -3.20 -5.22 20.84
N THR A 143 -2.08 -5.54 21.48
CA THR A 143 -1.16 -4.52 22.06
C THR A 143 -0.35 -3.74 21.03
N VAL A 144 -0.18 -4.31 19.84
CA VAL A 144 0.62 -3.77 18.74
C VAL A 144 -0.23 -2.96 17.77
N HIS A 145 -1.53 -3.25 17.77
CA HIS A 145 -2.56 -2.70 16.92
C HIS A 145 -2.62 -1.17 16.99
N ASP A 146 -2.52 -0.56 18.17
CA ASP A 146 -2.69 0.90 18.32
C ASP A 146 -1.50 1.71 17.81
N ALA A 147 -0.27 1.23 18.03
CA ALA A 147 0.93 1.99 17.68
C ALA A 147 1.27 1.92 16.17
N LEU A 148 0.96 0.81 15.51
CA LEU A 148 1.29 0.60 14.10
C LEU A 148 0.23 1.13 13.13
N ARG A 149 -1.05 1.18 13.55
CA ARG A 149 -2.18 1.63 12.72
C ARG A 149 -1.93 2.96 12.00
N PRO A 150 -1.50 4.04 12.69
CA PRO A 150 -1.25 5.30 12.02
C PRO A 150 -0.21 5.21 10.91
N LEU A 151 0.89 4.48 11.16
CA LEU A 151 1.96 4.31 10.19
C LEU A 151 1.50 3.48 9.00
N ALA A 152 0.87 2.33 9.25
CA ALA A 152 0.39 1.41 8.23
C ALA A 152 -0.66 2.05 7.31
N TYR A 153 -1.70 2.67 7.88
CA TYR A 153 -2.73 3.35 7.09
C TYR A 153 -2.19 4.57 6.35
N SER A 154 -1.25 5.33 6.93
CA SER A 154 -0.63 6.46 6.21
C SER A 154 0.18 6.00 5.00
N THR A 155 0.97 4.92 5.14
CA THR A 155 1.74 4.35 4.03
C THR A 155 0.81 3.79 2.94
N LEU A 156 -0.25 3.08 3.33
CA LEU A 156 -1.23 2.55 2.38
C LEU A 156 -2.03 3.65 1.67
N ALA A 157 -2.39 4.71 2.38
CA ALA A 157 -3.08 5.86 1.82
C ALA A 157 -2.21 6.63 0.82
N ASP A 158 -0.94 6.86 1.15
CA ASP A 158 0.01 7.47 0.22
C ASP A 158 0.14 6.64 -1.06
N LEU A 159 0.22 5.31 -0.95
CA LEU A 159 0.24 4.41 -2.11
C LEU A 159 -1.05 4.48 -2.92
N THR A 160 -2.20 4.37 -2.26
CA THR A 160 -3.53 4.41 -2.90
C THR A 160 -3.74 5.74 -3.61
N TYR A 161 -3.34 6.85 -2.98
CA TYR A 161 -3.43 8.18 -3.56
C TYR A 161 -2.59 8.30 -4.83
N HIS A 162 -1.36 7.81 -4.83
CA HIS A 162 -0.51 7.86 -6.03
C HIS A 162 -1.00 6.96 -7.15
N LEU A 163 -1.57 5.81 -6.83
CA LEU A 163 -2.10 4.85 -7.81
C LEU A 163 -3.52 5.16 -8.28
N ARG A 164 -4.17 6.20 -7.75
CA ARG A 164 -5.59 6.50 -7.95
C ARG A 164 -6.04 6.54 -9.42
N SER A 165 -5.17 7.00 -10.31
CA SER A 165 -5.42 7.08 -11.77
C SER A 165 -5.45 5.73 -12.47
N GLU A 166 -4.91 4.68 -11.84
CA GLU A 166 -4.79 3.32 -12.38
C GLU A 166 -5.76 2.34 -11.69
N LEU A 167 -6.44 2.77 -10.62
CA LEU A 167 -7.38 1.91 -9.90
C LEU A 167 -8.60 1.55 -10.76
N SER A 168 -9.01 0.28 -10.65
CA SER A 168 -10.29 -0.21 -11.15
C SER A 168 -11.43 0.13 -10.19
N LEU A 169 -12.67 0.14 -10.67
CA LEU A 169 -13.85 0.43 -9.83
C LEU A 169 -13.96 -0.51 -8.62
N THR A 170 -13.57 -1.79 -8.76
CA THR A 170 -13.55 -2.75 -7.65
C THR A 170 -12.53 -2.38 -6.58
N LYS A 171 -11.32 -1.97 -6.98
CA LYS A 171 -10.27 -1.50 -6.05
C LYS A 171 -10.69 -0.21 -5.35
N ILE A 172 -11.33 0.71 -6.08
CA ILE A 172 -11.88 1.94 -5.49
C ILE A 172 -12.98 1.63 -4.47
N ALA A 173 -13.89 0.68 -4.76
CA ALA A 173 -14.92 0.28 -3.82
C ALA A 173 -14.34 -0.24 -2.49
N ARG A 174 -13.30 -1.09 -2.57
CA ARG A 174 -12.57 -1.58 -1.39
C ARG A 174 -11.88 -0.46 -0.62
N ALA A 175 -11.25 0.48 -1.33
CA ALA A 175 -10.63 1.64 -0.70
C ALA A 175 -11.69 2.49 0.03
N ILE A 176 -12.86 2.73 -0.57
CA ILE A 176 -13.95 3.50 0.05
C ILE A 176 -14.42 2.84 1.35
N ASP A 177 -14.57 1.51 1.35
CA ASP A 177 -14.97 0.76 2.54
C ASP A 177 -13.91 0.87 3.65
N LEU A 178 -12.63 0.61 3.34
CA LEU A 178 -11.53 0.71 4.30
C LEU A 178 -11.38 2.12 4.89
N TYR A 179 -11.22 3.14 4.03
CA TYR A 179 -11.02 4.52 4.50
C TYR A 179 -12.30 5.12 5.09
N GLY A 180 -13.47 4.61 4.71
CA GLY A 180 -14.74 4.90 5.36
C GLY A 180 -14.72 4.46 6.82
N ARG A 181 -14.33 3.20 7.10
CA ARG A 181 -14.18 2.70 8.49
C ARG A 181 -13.13 3.50 9.26
N ASN A 182 -11.96 3.73 8.68
CA ASN A 182 -10.88 4.50 9.33
C ASN A 182 -11.28 5.94 9.68
N MET A 183 -12.20 6.54 8.91
CA MET A 183 -12.69 7.89 9.17
C MET A 183 -13.60 7.97 10.42
N PHE A 184 -14.31 6.88 10.74
CA PHE A 184 -15.21 6.79 11.90
C PHE A 184 -14.63 6.05 13.10
N ASP A 185 -13.39 5.57 13.00
CA ASP A 185 -12.73 4.89 14.09
C ASP A 185 -12.10 5.90 15.08
N ASP A 186 -12.73 6.05 16.24
CA ASP A 186 -12.29 6.95 17.31
C ASP A 186 -11.02 6.50 18.04
N SER A 187 -10.61 5.24 17.85
CA SER A 187 -9.33 4.75 18.37
C SER A 187 -8.13 5.19 17.52
N LEU A 188 -8.37 5.76 16.33
CA LEU A 188 -7.33 6.34 15.48
C LEU A 188 -7.12 7.83 15.77
N PRO A 189 -5.87 8.33 15.65
CA PRO A 189 -5.61 9.76 15.73
C PRO A 189 -6.42 10.53 14.69
N PHE A 190 -6.91 11.72 15.08
CA PHE A 190 -7.70 12.58 14.20
C PHE A 190 -7.00 12.90 12.87
N SER A 191 -5.67 12.99 12.84
CA SER A 191 -4.90 13.18 11.61
C SER A 191 -5.08 12.05 10.58
N ILE A 192 -5.26 10.81 11.04
CA ILE A 192 -5.53 9.63 10.18
C ILE A 192 -6.97 9.65 9.68
N GLN A 193 -7.92 10.07 10.51
CA GLN A 193 -9.31 10.27 10.10
C GLN A 193 -9.41 11.36 9.00
N GLN A 194 -8.74 12.50 9.19
CA GLN A 194 -8.67 13.59 8.22
C GLN A 194 -8.02 13.15 6.90
N MET A 195 -6.92 12.39 6.98
CA MET A 195 -6.24 11.84 5.82
C MET A 195 -7.17 10.88 5.04
N SER A 196 -7.89 10.01 5.74
CA SER A 196 -8.85 9.08 5.15
C SER A 196 -9.99 9.82 4.46
N PHE A 197 -10.54 10.86 5.10
CA PHE A 197 -11.54 11.74 4.51
C PHE A 197 -11.04 12.43 3.24
N LYS A 198 -9.83 13.01 3.28
CA LYS A 198 -9.21 13.65 2.12
C LYS A 198 -9.01 12.66 0.96
N LEU A 199 -8.61 11.42 1.26
CA LEU A 199 -8.46 10.39 0.24
C LEU A 199 -9.81 9.99 -0.39
N LEU A 200 -10.86 9.83 0.42
CA LEU A 200 -12.23 9.55 -0.07
C LEU A 200 -12.70 10.63 -1.07
N LEU A 201 -12.46 11.91 -0.76
CA LEU A 201 -12.77 13.02 -1.67
C LEU A 201 -11.95 12.96 -2.97
N ASN A 202 -10.68 12.56 -2.92
CA ASN A 202 -9.87 12.36 -4.12
C ASN A 202 -10.38 11.20 -4.98
N LEU A 203 -10.91 10.14 -4.35
CA LEU A 203 -11.48 9.00 -5.08
C LEU A 203 -12.77 9.36 -5.82
N VAL A 204 -13.53 10.36 -5.38
CA VAL A 204 -14.71 10.89 -6.12
C VAL A 204 -14.34 11.26 -7.54
N GLU A 205 -13.24 11.99 -7.71
CA GLU A 205 -12.77 12.42 -9.02
C GLU A 205 -12.35 11.22 -9.89
N CYS A 206 -11.70 10.21 -9.29
CA CYS A 206 -11.36 8.98 -9.98
C CYS A 206 -12.62 8.21 -10.44
N VAL A 207 -13.64 8.08 -9.59
CA VAL A 207 -14.91 7.43 -9.96
C VAL A 207 -15.58 8.18 -11.11
N ARG A 208 -15.60 9.52 -11.05
CA ARG A 208 -16.14 10.37 -12.12
C ARG A 208 -15.41 10.13 -13.44
N GLN A 209 -14.08 10.14 -13.44
CA GLN A 209 -13.26 9.90 -14.63
C GLN A 209 -13.52 8.52 -15.23
N ARG A 210 -13.65 7.46 -14.41
CA ARG A 210 -13.97 6.11 -14.89
C ARG A 210 -15.38 6.00 -15.47
N ALA A 211 -16.34 6.68 -14.86
CA ALA A 211 -17.71 6.74 -15.38
C ALA A 211 -17.75 7.43 -16.75
N VAL A 212 -17.07 8.57 -16.91
CA VAL A 212 -16.99 9.32 -18.17
C VAL A 212 -16.21 8.55 -19.24
N ALA A 213 -15.07 7.93 -18.90
CA ALA A 213 -14.30 7.12 -19.82
C ALA A 213 -15.14 5.97 -20.41
N SER A 214 -15.94 5.30 -19.56
CA SER A 214 -16.89 4.26 -19.99
C SER A 214 -17.97 4.79 -20.95
N THR A 215 -18.25 6.09 -20.96
CA THR A 215 -19.19 6.73 -21.89
C THR A 215 -18.54 7.20 -23.19
N ALA A 216 -17.26 7.61 -23.16
CA ALA A 216 -16.54 8.14 -24.31
C ALA A 216 -16.08 7.05 -25.30
N THR A 217 -15.81 5.82 -24.84
CA THR A 217 -15.44 4.68 -25.70
C THR A 217 -16.57 4.21 -26.64
N TRP A 218 -17.72 4.88 -26.61
CA TRP A 218 -18.89 4.63 -27.44
C TRP A 218 -19.03 5.59 -28.65
N ALA A 219 -18.01 6.41 -28.96
CA ALA A 219 -18.05 7.19 -30.20
C ALA A 219 -18.31 6.24 -31.40
N PRO A 220 -19.39 6.43 -32.19
CA PRO A 220 -19.84 5.47 -33.18
C PRO A 220 -19.01 5.61 -34.47
N ASP A 221 -17.72 5.28 -34.39
CA ASP A 221 -16.88 5.13 -35.57
C ASP A 221 -16.69 3.62 -35.84
N SER A 222 -17.22 3.16 -36.98
CA SER A 222 -17.23 1.80 -37.54
C SER A 222 -18.38 0.86 -37.10
N ALA A 223 -19.46 0.91 -37.89
CA ALA A 223 -20.55 -0.05 -37.93
C ALA A 223 -20.13 -1.41 -38.57
N SER A 224 -19.03 -2.02 -38.13
CA SER A 224 -18.52 -3.28 -38.70
C SER A 224 -18.23 -4.40 -37.68
N GLY A 225 -18.62 -4.25 -36.41
CA GLY A 225 -18.47 -5.28 -35.37
C GLY A 225 -19.79 -5.96 -34.98
N GLY A 226 -19.87 -7.29 -35.09
CA GLY A 226 -21.10 -8.09 -34.93
C GLY A 226 -21.94 -7.84 -33.65
N ALA A 227 -23.27 -7.97 -33.80
CA ALA A 227 -24.31 -7.63 -32.83
C ALA A 227 -24.15 -8.24 -31.42
N VAL A 228 -23.51 -9.41 -31.30
CA VAL A 228 -23.26 -10.08 -30.01
C VAL A 228 -22.23 -9.31 -29.16
N SER A 229 -21.21 -8.71 -29.79
CA SER A 229 -20.19 -7.92 -29.09
C SER A 229 -20.73 -6.58 -28.60
N ALA A 230 -21.70 -6.00 -29.31
CA ALA A 230 -22.37 -4.77 -28.93
C ALA A 230 -23.21 -4.98 -27.66
N SER A 231 -24.06 -6.02 -27.62
CA SER A 231 -24.96 -6.29 -26.49
C SER A 231 -24.22 -6.51 -25.15
N SER A 232 -23.09 -7.22 -25.18
CA SER A 232 -22.22 -7.41 -24.00
C SER A 232 -21.57 -6.10 -23.54
N LYS A 233 -21.05 -5.28 -24.47
CA LYS A 233 -20.46 -3.97 -24.16
C LYS A 233 -21.48 -2.98 -23.56
N TRP A 234 -22.72 -2.96 -24.06
CA TRP A 234 -23.80 -2.14 -23.50
C TRP A 234 -24.16 -2.53 -22.06
N SER A 235 -24.29 -3.83 -21.81
CA SER A 235 -24.59 -4.37 -20.48
C SER A 235 -23.46 -4.02 -19.50
N GLN A 236 -22.21 -4.20 -19.91
CA GLN A 236 -21.05 -3.88 -19.07
C GLN A 236 -20.90 -2.37 -18.79
N ARG A 237 -21.26 -1.51 -19.76
CA ARG A 237 -21.31 -0.05 -19.57
C ARG A 237 -22.37 0.36 -18.56
N GLN A 238 -23.59 -0.17 -18.65
CA GLN A 238 -24.66 0.13 -17.71
C GLN A 238 -24.28 -0.29 -16.28
N ILE A 239 -23.65 -1.47 -16.13
CA ILE A 239 -23.16 -1.96 -14.84
C ILE A 239 -22.06 -1.04 -14.28
N SER A 240 -21.10 -0.60 -15.11
CA SER A 240 -20.03 0.31 -14.71
C SER A 240 -20.57 1.67 -14.22
N THR A 241 -21.49 2.28 -14.97
CA THR A 241 -22.09 3.57 -14.61
C THR A 241 -22.97 3.46 -13.36
N ALA A 242 -23.76 2.38 -13.22
CA ALA A 242 -24.56 2.14 -12.02
C ALA A 242 -23.66 1.93 -10.78
N THR A 243 -22.56 1.19 -10.94
CA THR A 243 -21.59 0.96 -9.86
C THR A 243 -20.92 2.27 -9.45
N ALA A 244 -20.44 3.07 -10.42
CA ALA A 244 -19.85 4.38 -10.15
C ALA A 244 -20.82 5.30 -9.39
N ARG A 245 -22.10 5.34 -9.80
CA ARG A 245 -23.14 6.11 -9.08
C ARG A 245 -23.31 5.63 -7.63
N ARG A 246 -23.36 4.32 -7.40
CA ARG A 246 -23.47 3.75 -6.05
C ARG A 246 -22.27 4.14 -5.17
N LEU A 247 -21.06 4.08 -5.71
CA LEU A 247 -19.84 4.47 -4.99
C LEU A 247 -19.83 5.96 -4.65
N LEU A 248 -20.25 6.83 -5.57
CA LEU A 248 -20.37 8.27 -5.29
C LEU A 248 -21.39 8.57 -4.19
N LEU A 249 -22.55 7.92 -4.23
CA LEU A 249 -23.58 8.06 -3.19
C LEU A 249 -23.07 7.54 -1.83
N GLN A 250 -22.30 6.45 -1.83
CA GLN A 250 -21.67 5.93 -0.62
C GLN A 250 -20.69 6.94 -0.02
N ILE A 251 -19.77 7.50 -0.83
CA ILE A 251 -18.83 8.52 -0.34
C ILE A 251 -19.60 9.73 0.21
N MET A 252 -20.59 10.23 -0.52
CA MET A 252 -21.39 11.37 -0.08
C MET A 252 -22.09 11.10 1.26
N ARG A 253 -22.66 9.91 1.43
CA ARG A 253 -23.29 9.50 2.70
C ARG A 253 -22.26 9.46 3.84
N LEU A 254 -21.07 8.91 3.61
CA LEU A 254 -20.00 8.89 4.61
C LEU A 254 -19.60 10.32 5.02
N CYS A 255 -19.44 11.23 4.06
CA CYS A 255 -19.12 12.63 4.36
C CYS A 255 -20.19 13.31 5.21
N VAL A 256 -21.48 13.16 4.84
CA VAL A 256 -22.60 13.75 5.60
C VAL A 256 -22.66 13.19 7.01
N LEU A 257 -22.52 11.86 7.17
CA LEU A 257 -22.50 11.22 8.48
C LEU A 257 -21.37 11.74 9.36
N LYS A 258 -20.15 11.95 8.82
CA LYS A 258 -19.05 12.49 9.62
C LYS A 258 -19.34 13.93 10.07
N CYS A 259 -19.92 14.76 9.21
CA CYS A 259 -20.34 16.11 9.58
C CYS A 259 -21.42 16.10 10.67
N GLN A 260 -22.40 15.18 10.59
CA GLN A 260 -23.44 15.01 11.60
C GLN A 260 -22.85 14.62 12.96
N ILE A 261 -21.94 13.63 13.00
CA ILE A 261 -21.27 13.22 14.25
C ILE A 261 -20.48 14.38 14.86
N ILE A 262 -19.76 15.15 14.04
CA ILE A 262 -19.02 16.32 14.53
C ILE A 262 -19.99 17.36 15.12
N ALA A 263 -21.12 17.63 14.45
CA ALA A 263 -22.11 18.58 14.93
C ALA A 263 -22.83 18.11 16.20
N GLU A 264 -23.16 16.82 16.30
CA GLU A 264 -23.97 16.27 17.39
C GLU A 264 -23.15 15.88 18.63
N HIS A 265 -21.87 15.53 18.48
CA HIS A 265 -21.05 15.02 19.59
C HIS A 265 -19.90 15.97 19.95
N LEU A 266 -19.16 16.50 18.96
CA LEU A 266 -18.04 17.40 19.26
C LEU A 266 -18.47 18.82 19.60
N LEU A 267 -19.54 19.34 18.98
CA LEU A 267 -20.02 20.70 19.27
C LEU A 267 -20.49 20.83 20.73
N PRO A 268 -21.34 19.90 21.25
CA PRO A 268 -21.79 19.98 22.64
C PRO A 268 -20.68 19.72 23.66
N GLU A 269 -19.70 18.88 23.35
CA GLU A 269 -18.53 18.65 24.23
C GLU A 269 -17.66 19.90 24.41
N ILE A 270 -17.57 20.75 23.38
CA ILE A 270 -16.87 22.03 23.46
C ILE A 270 -17.71 23.06 24.21
N GLU A 271 -19.02 23.10 23.97
CA GLU A 271 -19.94 24.04 24.64
C GLU A 271 -20.17 23.70 26.13
N ALA A 272 -19.95 22.45 26.54
CA ALA A 272 -20.07 22.00 27.93
C ALA A 272 -18.80 22.22 28.78
N LYS A 273 -17.70 22.69 28.19
CA LYS A 273 -16.44 23.05 28.89
C LYS A 273 -16.30 24.56 29.05
#